data_AF-A0A8J4WM44-F1
#
_entry.id   AF-A0A8J4WM44-F1
#
_cell.length_a   1.000
_cell.length_b   1.000
_cell.length_c   1.000
_cell.angle_alpha   90.00
_cell.angle_beta   90.00
_cell.angle_gamma   90.00
#
_symmetry.space_group_name_H-M   'P 1'
#
loop_
_entity.id
_entity.type
_entity.pdbx_description
1 polymer ?
#
loop_
_entity_poly.entity_id
_entity_poly.type
_entity_poly.pdbx_seq_one_letter_code
_entity_poly.pdbx_strand_id
1 'polypeptide(L)' 'YKKRIETGEISFEDLARTVSDCSSAHSGGDLGFFSRGQMQKPFEEAAFNLQIGEMCGPVLTDSGVHLIKRIA' A
#
# COMPACT_ATOMS: atom_id res chain seq x y z
N TYR A 1 9.60 -6.56 -4.51
CA TYR A 1 9.72 -5.12 -4.20
C TYR A 1 9.93 -4.81 -2.73
N LYS A 2 9.19 -5.44 -1.80
CA LYS A 2 9.33 -5.28 -0.33
C LYS A 2 10.79 -5.17 0.17
N LYS A 3 11.66 -6.13 -0.19
CA LYS A 3 13.07 -6.13 0.21
C LYS A 3 13.84 -4.86 -0.17
N ARG A 4 13.57 -4.27 -1.34
CA ARG A 4 14.24 -3.05 -1.83
C ARG A 4 13.79 -1.79 -1.08
N ILE A 5 12.56 -1.79 -0.58
CA ILE A 5 12.03 -0.71 0.27
C ILE A 5 12.63 -0.85 1.68
N GLU A 6 12.72 -2.07 2.20
CA GLU A 6 13.34 -2.35 3.51
C GLU A 6 14.84 -2.06 3.54
N THR A 7 15.56 -2.28 2.42
CA THR A 7 16.98 -1.92 2.30
C THR A 7 17.21 -0.44 2.01
N GLY A 8 16.16 0.35 1.76
CA GLY A 8 16.25 1.77 1.44
C GLY A 8 16.75 2.06 0.01
N GLU A 9 16.81 1.06 -0.86
CA GLU A 9 17.20 1.23 -2.27
C GLU A 9 16.18 2.04 -3.08
N ILE A 10 14.90 1.98 -2.70
CA ILE A 10 13.82 2.72 -3.34
C ILE A 10 12.76 3.07 -2.31
N SER A 11 12.18 4.27 -2.40
CA SER A 11 11.06 4.65 -1.54
C SER A 11 9.77 3.93 -1.98
N PHE A 12 8.85 3.74 -1.04
CA PHE A 12 7.52 3.20 -1.36
C PHE A 12 6.79 4.09 -2.38
N GLU A 13 6.91 5.40 -2.23
CA GLU A 13 6.26 6.40 -3.09
C GLU A 13 6.80 6.37 -4.53
N ASP A 14 8.12 6.23 -4.71
CA ASP A 14 8.73 6.12 -6.03
C ASP A 14 8.35 4.82 -6.71
N LEU A 15 8.29 3.72 -5.95
CA LEU A 15 7.81 2.46 -6.47
C LEU A 15 6.34 2.55 -6.88
N ALA A 16 5.51 3.18 -6.05
CA ALA A 16 4.09 3.38 -6.36
C ALA A 16 3.92 4.22 -7.62
N ARG A 17 4.73 5.28 -7.81
CA ARG A 17 4.70 6.10 -9.03
C ARG A 17 5.08 5.36 -10.30
N THR A 18 6.00 4.40 -10.19
CA THR A 18 6.60 3.74 -11.35
C THR A 18 5.97 2.39 -11.70
N VAL A 19 5.38 1.70 -10.71
CA VAL A 19 4.90 0.32 -10.84
C VAL A 19 3.42 0.17 -10.49
N SER A 20 2.81 1.11 -9.76
CA SER A 20 1.39 0.97 -9.39
C SER A 20 0.49 1.20 -10.61
N ASP A 21 -0.38 0.23 -10.88
CA ASP A 21 -1.42 0.32 -11.92
C ASP A 21 -2.66 1.12 -11.46
N CYS A 22 -2.64 1.64 -10.22
CA CYS A 22 -3.73 2.46 -9.69
C CYS A 22 -3.56 3.94 -10.07
N SER A 23 -4.67 4.67 -10.22
CA SER A 23 -4.63 6.12 -10.45
C SER A 23 -3.91 6.90 -9.33
N SER A 24 -3.86 6.34 -8.12
CA SER A 24 -3.10 6.87 -6.98
C SER A 24 -1.58 6.85 -7.17
N ALA A 25 -1.06 6.18 -8.21
CA ALA A 25 0.36 6.17 -8.54
C ALA A 25 0.96 7.59 -8.59
N HIS A 26 0.26 8.54 -9.21
CA HIS A 26 0.70 9.93 -9.31
C HIS A 26 0.93 10.59 -7.94
N SER A 27 0.11 10.22 -6.94
CA SER A 27 0.21 10.68 -5.56
C SER A 27 1.14 9.82 -4.70
N GLY A 28 2.03 9.01 -5.30
CA GLY A 28 2.91 8.12 -4.53
C GLY A 28 2.19 6.93 -3.91
N GLY A 29 1.01 6.57 -4.43
CA GLY A 29 0.17 5.50 -3.90
C GLY A 29 -0.69 5.91 -2.70
N ASP A 30 -0.74 7.20 -2.36
CA ASP A 30 -1.60 7.69 -1.29
C ASP A 30 -3.08 7.53 -1.66
N LEU A 31 -3.82 6.88 -0.76
CA LEU A 31 -5.27 6.67 -0.86
C LEU A 31 -6.05 7.61 0.08
N GLY A 32 -5.34 8.43 0.87
CA GLY A 32 -5.94 9.27 1.89
C GLY A 32 -6.50 8.47 3.07
N PHE A 33 -7.28 9.15 3.91
CA PHE A 33 -7.94 8.53 5.05
C PHE A 33 -9.21 7.80 4.60
N PHE A 34 -9.33 6.55 5.01
CA PHE A 34 -10.53 5.76 4.80
C PHE A 34 -10.96 5.05 6.09
N SER A 35 -12.26 4.81 6.21
CA SER A 35 -12.90 4.06 7.29
C SER A 35 -13.20 2.64 6.87
N ARG A 36 -13.51 1.79 7.86
CA ARG A 36 -13.99 0.43 7.60
C ARG A 36 -15.27 0.44 6.74
N GLY A 37 -15.36 -0.47 5.79
CA GLY A 37 -16.43 -0.57 4.79
C GLY A 37 -16.20 0.22 3.51
N GLN A 38 -15.10 0.98 3.39
CA GLN A 38 -14.81 1.77 2.18
C GLN A 38 -13.87 1.06 1.20
N MET A 39 -13.09 0.08 1.67
CA MET A 39 -12.14 -0.68 0.84
C MET A 39 -12.52 -2.17 0.83
N GLN A 40 -11.92 -2.93 -0.10
CA GLN A 40 -12.10 -4.37 -0.14
C GLN A 40 -11.64 -4.99 1.19
N LYS A 41 -12.42 -5.93 1.73
CA LYS A 41 -12.14 -6.61 3.01
C LYS A 41 -10.67 -7.01 3.20
N PRO A 42 -10.01 -7.73 2.28
CA PRO A 42 -8.60 -8.12 2.47
C PRO A 42 -7.65 -6.92 2.53
N PHE A 43 -7.92 -5.86 1.77
CA PHE A 43 -7.12 -4.63 1.81
C PHE A 43 -7.31 -3.89 3.13
N GLU A 44 -8.57 -3.74 3.54
CA GLU A 44 -8.94 -3.09 4.79
C GLU A 44 -8.33 -3.80 5.99
N GLU A 45 -8.56 -5.11 6.13
CA GLU A 45 -8.04 -5.88 7.26
C GLU A 45 -6.52 -5.78 7.37
N ALA A 46 -5.82 -5.86 6.23
CA ALA A 46 -4.38 -5.68 6.18
C ALA A 46 -3.96 -4.27 6.62
N ALA A 47 -4.59 -3.22 6.09
CA ALA A 47 -4.27 -1.84 6.43
C ALA A 47 -4.55 -1.49 7.90
N PHE A 48 -5.67 -1.98 8.45
CA PHE A 48 -6.06 -1.72 9.84
C PHE A 48 -5.24 -2.53 10.86
N ASN A 49 -4.66 -3.66 10.45
CA ASN A 49 -3.77 -4.46 11.31
C ASN A 49 -2.33 -3.92 11.36
N LEU A 50 -1.95 -3.05 10.42
CA LEU A 50 -0.63 -2.42 10.41
C LEU A 50 -0.49 -1.33 11.48
N GLN A 51 0.70 -1.21 12.06
CA GLN A 51 1.10 -0.04 12.84
C GLN A 51 1.49 1.14 11.95
N ILE A 52 1.48 2.35 12.50
CA ILE A 52 1.92 3.55 11.78
C ILE A 52 3.39 3.40 11.39
N GLY A 53 3.70 3.55 10.10
CA GLY A 53 5.02 3.35 9.51
C GLY A 53 5.29 1.93 9.05
N GLU A 54 4.43 0.97 9.39
CA GLU A 54 4.58 -0.43 9.01
C GLU A 54 4.04 -0.69 7.60
N MET A 55 4.57 -1.74 6.96
CA MET A 55 4.22 -2.14 5.61
C MET A 55 3.95 -3.65 5.54
N CYS A 56 2.83 -4.03 4.94
CA CYS A 56 2.46 -5.42 4.71
C CYS A 56 2.28 -5.74 3.23
N GLY A 57 2.31 -7.03 2.94
CA GLY A 57 2.01 -7.60 1.64
C GLY A 57 2.92 -8.79 1.30
N PRO A 58 2.61 -9.49 0.21
CA PRO A 58 1.54 -9.19 -0.76
C PRO A 58 0.12 -9.47 -0.22
N VAL A 59 -0.79 -8.51 -0.40
CA VAL A 59 -2.23 -8.64 -0.10
C VAL A 59 -2.97 -8.91 -1.40
N LEU A 60 -3.68 -10.02 -1.48
CA LEU A 60 -4.49 -10.37 -2.64
C LEU A 60 -5.91 -9.80 -2.48
N THR A 61 -6.36 -9.08 -3.49
CA THR A 61 -7.72 -8.54 -3.60
C THR A 61 -8.26 -8.88 -4.99
N ASP A 62 -9.53 -8.59 -5.26
CA ASP A 62 -10.11 -8.80 -6.59
C ASP A 62 -9.48 -7.87 -7.65
N SER A 63 -8.83 -6.78 -7.21
CA SER A 63 -8.09 -5.87 -8.08
C SER A 63 -6.67 -6.35 -8.39
N GLY A 64 -6.17 -7.38 -7.70
CA GLY A 64 -4.84 -7.93 -7.89
C GLY A 64 -4.02 -7.99 -6.61
N VAL A 65 -2.73 -7.73 -6.73
CA VAL A 65 -1.77 -7.85 -5.62
C VAL A 65 -1.31 -6.48 -5.15
N HIS A 66 -1.45 -6.22 -3.85
CA HIS A 66 -1.16 -4.94 -3.25
C HIS A 66 -0.05 -5.04 -2.21
N LEU A 67 0.81 -4.02 -2.18
CA LEU A 67 1.70 -3.73 -1.08
C LEU A 67 1.12 -2.52 -0.35
N ILE A 68 0.92 -2.62 0.96
CA ILE A 68 0.23 -1.61 1.76
C ILE A 68 1.20 -1.07 2.79
N LYS A 69 1.33 0.26 2.87
CA LYS A 69 2.09 0.95 3.91
C LYS A 69 1.17 1.89 4.65
N ARG A 70 1.12 1.79 5.98
CA ARG A 70 0.32 2.70 6.81
C ARG A 70 1.16 3.92 7.16
N ILE A 71 0.67 5.10 6.80
CA ILE A 71 1.36 6.38 7.06
C ILE A 71 0.87 7.09 8.32
N ALA A 72 -0.37 6.83 8.76
CA ALA A 72 -1.04 7.42 9.92
C ALA A 72 -2.06 6.44 10.51
#